data_AF-A0A1A6GC25-F1
#
_entry.id   AF-A0A1A6GC25-F1
#
_cell.length_a   1.000
_cell.length_b   1.000
_cell.length_c   1.000
_cell.angle_alpha   90.00
_cell.angle_beta   90.00
_cell.angle_gamma   90.00
#
_symmetry.space_group_name_H-M   'P 1'
#
loop_
_entity.id
_entity.type
_entity.pdbx_description
1 polymer ?
#
loop_
_entity_poly.entity_id
_entity_poly.type
_entity_poly.pdbx_seq_one_letter_code
_entity_poly.pdbx_strand_id
1 'polypeptide(L)' 'VVVNALLGAIPSIMNVLLVCLIFWLIFSIMGVNLFAGKFYHCINYTTGEMFDVSVVNNFSECQALIDNNQTARWKN' A
#
# COMPACT_ATOMS: atom_id res chain seq x y z
N VAL A 1 -6.22 -0.02 -40.47
CA VAL A 1 -7.66 -0.30 -40.22
C VAL A 1 -7.97 -0.53 -38.74
N VAL A 2 -7.23 -1.39 -38.03
CA VAL A 2 -7.48 -1.68 -36.61
C VAL A 2 -7.33 -0.44 -35.70
N VAL A 3 -6.31 0.40 -35.95
CA VAL A 3 -6.08 1.61 -35.15
C VAL A 3 -7.19 2.65 -35.30
N ASN A 4 -7.75 2.85 -36.50
CA ASN A 4 -8.90 3.74 -36.69
C ASN A 4 -10.17 3.23 -36.01
N ALA A 5 -10.36 1.90 -35.95
CA ALA A 5 -11.46 1.31 -35.20
C ALA A 5 -11.31 1.52 -33.68
N LEU A 6 -10.08 1.40 -33.16
CA LEU A 6 -9.78 1.72 -31.75
C LEU A 6 -10.03 3.19 -31.44
N LEU A 7 -9.55 4.10 -32.29
CA LEU A 7 -9.76 5.55 -32.13
C LEU A 7 -11.25 5.93 -32.15
N GLY A 8 -12.07 5.25 -32.95
CA GLY A 8 -13.53 5.44 -32.97
C GLY A 8 -14.25 4.94 -31.71
N ALA A 9 -13.66 4.00 -30.96
CA ALA A 9 -14.22 3.46 -29.72
C ALA A 9 -13.78 4.23 -28.46
N ILE A 10 -12.72 5.05 -28.53
CA ILE A 10 -12.23 5.85 -27.39
C ILE A 10 -13.31 6.74 -26.75
N PRO A 11 -14.15 7.50 -27.50
CA PRO A 11 -15.10 8.43 -26.90
C PRO A 11 -16.13 7.75 -25.99
N SER A 12 -16.58 6.54 -26.33
CA SER A 12 -17.50 5.77 -25.50
C SER A 12 -16.79 5.12 -24.31
N ILE A 13 -15.56 4.64 -24.49
CA ILE A 13 -14.73 4.09 -23.40
C ILE A 13 -14.43 5.17 -22.34
N MET A 14 -14.15 6.41 -22.75
CA MET A 14 -13.85 7.50 -21.81
C MET A 14 -15.01 7.78 -20.84
N ASN A 15 -16.26 7.69 -21.31
CA ASN A 15 -17.43 7.84 -20.44
C ASN A 15 -17.53 6.73 -19.40
N VAL A 16 -17.27 5.48 -19.80
CA VAL A 16 -17.26 4.32 -18.89
C VAL A 16 -16.12 4.43 -17.88
N LEU A 17 -14.92 4.82 -18.33
CA LEU A 17 -13.76 5.02 -17.47
C LEU A 17 -14.03 6.10 -16.43
N LEU A 18 -14.70 7.21 -16.79
CA LEU A 18 -15.02 8.27 -15.84
C LEU A 18 -15.91 7.74 -14.71
N VAL A 19 -16.95 6.99 -15.02
CA VAL A 19 -17.83 6.38 -14.00
C VAL A 19 -17.05 5.39 -13.13
N CYS A 20 -16.20 4.55 -13.73
CA CYS A 20 -15.34 3.63 -12.99
C CYS A 20 -14.37 4.35 -12.05
N LEU A 21 -13.76 5.46 -12.48
CA LEU A 21 -12.85 6.26 -11.66
C LEU A 21 -13.56 6.89 -10.46
N ILE A 22 -14.77 7.41 -10.63
CA ILE A 22 -15.56 7.96 -9.52
C ILE A 22 -15.94 6.86 -8.53
N PHE A 23 -16.35 5.70 -9.03
CA PHE A 23 -16.65 4.56 -8.17
C PHE A 23 -15.41 4.09 -7.40
N TRP A 24 -14.28 3.90 -8.08
CA TRP A 24 -13.00 3.56 -7.46
C TRP A 24 -12.53 4.61 -6.46
N LEU A 25 -12.76 5.89 -6.72
CA LEU A 25 -12.40 6.96 -5.79
C LEU A 25 -13.11 6.81 -4.44
N ILE A 26 -14.40 6.44 -4.44
CA ILE A 26 -15.16 6.20 -3.21
C ILE A 26 -14.52 5.04 -2.41
N PHE A 27 -14.18 3.93 -3.06
CA PHE A 27 -13.50 2.81 -2.40
C PHE A 27 -12.10 3.18 -1.91
N SER A 28 -11.35 3.97 -2.68
CA SER A 28 -10.03 4.45 -2.28
C SER A 28 -10.11 5.33 -1.03
N ILE A 29 -11.10 6.21 -0.92
CA ILE A 29 -11.30 7.04 0.28
C ILE A 29 -11.65 6.19 1.50
N MET A 30 -12.56 5.22 1.35
CA MET A 30 -12.88 4.28 2.44
C MET A 30 -11.65 3.43 2.82
N GLY A 31 -10.89 2.95 1.84
CA GLY A 31 -9.68 2.16 2.06
C GLY A 31 -8.58 2.94 2.78
N VAL A 32 -8.33 4.20 2.40
CA VAL A 32 -7.34 5.04 3.08
C VAL A 32 -7.74 5.29 4.54
N ASN A 33 -9.01 5.58 4.84
CA ASN A 33 -9.44 5.78 6.23
C ASN A 33 -9.23 4.53 7.12
N LEU A 34 -9.41 3.34 6.56
CA LEU A 34 -9.28 2.08 7.32
C LEU A 34 -7.82 1.62 7.46
N PHE A 35 -7.02 1.80 6.42
CA PHE A 35 -5.71 1.16 6.33
C PHE A 35 -4.52 2.12 6.32
N ALA A 36 -4.74 3.44 6.30
CA ALA A 36 -3.64 4.41 6.37
C ALA A 36 -2.81 4.21 7.64
N GLY A 37 -1.51 4.00 7.46
CA GLY A 37 -0.56 3.84 8.56
C GLY A 37 -0.64 2.51 9.30
N LYS A 38 -1.46 1.54 8.85
CA LYS A 38 -1.61 0.22 9.52
C LYS A 38 -0.70 -0.87 8.95
N PHE A 39 -0.11 -0.65 7.78
CA PHE A 39 0.77 -1.64 7.13
C PHE A 39 2.23 -1.59 7.60
N TYR A 40 2.55 -0.64 8.48
CA TYR A 40 3.89 -0.58 9.05
C TYR A 40 4.15 -1.76 9.99
N HIS A 41 5.33 -2.36 9.84
CA HIS A 41 5.78 -3.50 10.61
C HIS A 41 7.30 -3.43 10.83
N CYS A 42 7.78 -4.12 11.86
CA CYS A 42 9.21 -4.25 12.13
C CYS A 42 9.74 -5.51 11.46
N ILE A 43 10.80 -5.37 10.66
CA ILE A 43 11.49 -6.49 10.02
C ILE A 43 12.95 -6.56 10.45
N ASN A 44 13.50 -7.76 10.44
CA ASN A 44 14.93 -7.94 10.49
C ASN A 44 15.51 -7.68 9.08
N TYR A 45 16.36 -6.66 8.89
CA TYR A 45 16.85 -6.32 7.55
C TYR A 45 17.90 -7.30 7.01
N THR A 46 18.46 -8.17 7.85
CA THR A 46 19.48 -9.15 7.45
C THR A 46 18.84 -10.44 6.94
N THR A 47 17.78 -10.91 7.59
CA THR A 47 17.03 -12.12 7.18
C THR A 47 15.80 -11.79 6.33
N GLY A 48 15.26 -10.57 6.43
CA GLY A 48 14.03 -10.14 5.76
C GLY A 48 12.74 -10.60 6.45
N GLU A 49 12.85 -11.27 7.60
CA GLU A 49 11.70 -11.82 8.33
C GLU A 49 11.03 -10.77 9.21
N MET A 50 9.70 -10.87 9.37
CA MET A 50 8.95 -10.04 10.31
C MET A 50 9.23 -10.49 11.74
N PHE A 51 9.33 -9.56 12.68
CA PHE A 51 9.39 -9.91 14.09
C PHE A 51 8.04 -10.45 14.56
N ASP A 52 8.07 -11.43 15.46
CA ASP A 52 6.88 -11.94 16.13
C ASP A 52 6.27 -10.84 17.02
N VAL A 53 4.95 -10.78 17.08
CA VAL A 53 4.19 -9.83 17.90
C VAL A 53 4.58 -9.97 19.39
N SER A 54 4.92 -11.16 19.86
CA SER A 54 5.41 -11.39 21.22
C SER A 54 6.73 -10.68 21.54
N VAL A 55 7.56 -10.39 20.53
CA VAL A 55 8.86 -9.72 20.68
C VAL A 55 8.76 -8.22 20.41
N VAL A 56 8.02 -7.83 19.37
CA VAL A 56 7.84 -6.42 18.97
C VAL A 56 6.36 -6.15 18.70
N ASN A 57 5.70 -5.46 19.63
CA ASN A 57 4.28 -5.12 19.56
C ASN A 57 4.01 -3.74 18.97
N ASN A 58 4.98 -2.82 19.04
CA ASN A 58 4.77 -1.42 18.68
C ASN A 58 6.00 -0.78 18.03
N PHE A 59 5.81 0.41 17.46
CA PHE A 59 6.88 1.18 16.84
C PHE A 59 8.01 1.52 17.83
N SER A 60 7.67 1.85 19.09
CA SER A 60 8.65 2.22 20.11
C SER A 60 9.60 1.07 20.44
N GLU A 61 9.11 -0.16 20.48
CA GLU A 61 9.90 -1.36 20.69
C GLU A 61 10.82 -1.62 19.50
N CYS A 62 10.31 -1.50 18.26
CA CYS A 62 11.14 -1.62 17.07
C CYS A 62 12.25 -0.54 17.06
N GLN A 63 11.92 0.70 17.44
CA GLN A 63 12.87 1.80 17.53
C GLN A 63 13.96 1.52 18.58
N ALA A 64 13.59 0.98 19.74
CA ALA A 64 14.56 0.60 20.76
C ALA A 64 15.57 -0.44 20.25
N LEU A 65 15.15 -1.41 19.43
CA LEU A 65 16.09 -2.38 18.84
C LEU A 65 17.06 -1.72 17.86
N ILE A 66 16.59 -0.73 17.08
CA ILE A 66 17.43 0.06 16.18
C ILE A 66 18.49 0.85 16.98
N ASP A 67 18.07 1.49 18.07
CA ASP A 67 18.97 2.29 18.92
C ASP A 67 20.01 1.42 19.65
N ASN A 68 19.70 0.14 19.89
CA ASN A 68 20.60 -0.87 20.45
C ASN A 68 21.52 -1.53 19.41
N ASN A 69 21.66 -0.98 18.20
CA ASN A 69 22.45 -1.54 17.09
C ASN A 69 22.01 -2.95 16.66
N GLN A 70 20.75 -3.32 16.87
CA GLN A 70 20.22 -4.57 16.33
C GLN A 70 19.80 -4.43 14.86
N THR A 71 19.52 -5.56 14.24
CA THR A 71 19.20 -5.63 12.81
C THR A 71 17.74 -5.33 12.49
N ALA A 72 17.09 -4.47 13.28
CA ALA A 72 15.68 -4.12 13.12
C ALA A 72 15.48 -2.96 12.12
N ARG A 73 14.35 -2.95 11.42
CA ARG A 73 13.94 -1.87 10.52
C ARG A 73 12.42 -1.74 10.49
N TRP A 74 11.91 -0.54 10.73
CA TRP A 74 10.50 -0.22 10.54
C TRP A 74 10.20 0.04 9.06
N LYS A 75 9.32 -0.77 8.47
CA LYS A 75 9.01 -0.75 7.04
C LYS A 75 7.50 -0.78 6.82
N ASN A 76 7.03 -0.09 5.78
CA ASN A 76 5.64 -0.20 5.28
C ASN A 76 5.54 -1.28 4.19
#